data_AF-A0AAN7FI46-F1
#
_entry.id   AF-A0AAN7FI46-F1
#
_cell.length_a   1.000
_cell.length_b   1.000
_cell.length_c   1.000
_cell.angle_alpha   90.00
_cell.angle_beta   90.00
_cell.angle_gamma   90.00
#
_symmetry.space_group_name_H-M   'P 1'
#
loop_
_entity.id
_entity.type
_entity.pdbx_description
1 polymer ?
#
loop_
_entity_poly.entity_id
_entity_poly.type
_entity_poly.pdbx_seq_one_letter_code
_entity_poly.pdbx_strand_id
1 'polypeptide(L)'
;MTVEELQQGRKWWSDTFHLIRCEDDSVPSINWVLDLAKAAVLRHGVRGLVIDPYNELDHQRPVSQTETEYVSQMLTNVKRFAQHHSCHVWFVAHPRQLHHWVGGPPNMYDISGSAHFINKCDNGIVIHRNQDPAAGPVDQVQVCVRKVRNKVAGTLGDAFLLYNRVTGEFMDVDEPSSKR
;
A
#
# COMPACT_ATOMS: atom_id res chain seq x y z
N MET A 1 17.43 -1.89 -22.71
CA MET A 1 16.62 -3.11 -22.57
C MET A 1 16.66 -3.87 -23.88
N THR A 2 17.26 -5.05 -23.90
CA THR A 2 17.26 -5.93 -25.08
C THR A 2 15.96 -6.71 -25.16
N VAL A 3 15.70 -7.35 -26.32
CA VAL A 3 14.51 -8.20 -26.50
C VAL A 3 14.57 -9.42 -25.57
N GLU A 4 15.77 -9.98 -25.34
CA GLU A 4 15.96 -11.10 -24.41
C GLU A 4 15.66 -10.70 -22.97
N GLU A 5 16.13 -9.52 -22.53
CA GLU A 5 15.84 -8.99 -21.18
C GLU A 5 14.33 -8.84 -20.96
N LEU A 6 13.61 -8.33 -21.97
CA LEU A 6 12.16 -8.19 -21.92
C LEU A 6 11.44 -9.54 -21.75
N GLN A 7 11.86 -10.55 -22.54
CA GLN A 7 11.24 -11.88 -22.47
C GLN A 7 11.51 -12.57 -21.13
N GLN A 8 12.74 -12.45 -20.63
CA GLN A 8 13.11 -12.99 -19.33
C GLN A 8 12.32 -12.30 -18.19
N GLY A 9 12.18 -10.97 -18.26
CA GLY A 9 11.37 -10.20 -17.31
C GLY A 9 9.90 -10.60 -17.34
N ARG A 10 9.32 -10.81 -18.53
CA ARG A 10 7.93 -11.25 -18.68
C ARG A 10 7.69 -12.63 -18.08
N LYS A 11 8.60 -13.57 -18.29
CA LYS A 11 8.51 -14.92 -17.70
C LYS A 11 8.57 -14.85 -16.19
N TRP A 12 9.58 -14.16 -15.64
CA TRP A 12 9.70 -13.97 -14.20
C TRP A 12 8.45 -13.32 -13.59
N TRP A 13 7.90 -12.30 -14.25
CA TRP A 13 6.67 -11.65 -13.80
C TRP A 13 5.49 -12.62 -13.73
N SER A 14 5.30 -13.45 -14.77
CA SER A 14 4.21 -14.45 -14.82
C SER A 14 4.36 -15.55 -13.77
N ASP A 15 5.59 -15.90 -13.41
CA ASP A 15 5.88 -16.94 -12.41
C ASP A 15 5.79 -16.40 -10.97
N THR A 16 5.94 -15.08 -10.79
CA THR A 16 6.06 -14.44 -9.47
C THR A 16 4.76 -13.77 -9.01
N PHE A 17 4.02 -13.15 -9.94
CA PHE A 17 2.83 -12.37 -9.62
C PHE A 17 1.55 -13.07 -10.08
N HIS A 18 0.63 -13.26 -9.14
CA HIS A 18 -0.71 -13.73 -9.42
C HIS A 18 -1.68 -12.56 -9.32
N LEU A 19 -2.21 -12.14 -10.47
CA LEU A 19 -3.19 -11.06 -10.52
C LEU A 19 -4.58 -11.59 -10.17
N ILE A 20 -5.23 -10.93 -9.22
CA ILE A 20 -6.65 -11.10 -8.94
C ILE A 20 -7.36 -9.94 -9.63
N ARG A 21 -8.20 -10.24 -10.62
CA ARG A 21 -9.01 -9.26 -11.34
C ARG A 21 -10.48 -9.66 -11.24
N CYS A 22 -11.35 -8.70 -10.99
CA CYS A 22 -12.78 -8.89 -11.17
C CYS A 22 -13.09 -8.63 -12.65
N GLU A 23 -13.55 -9.65 -13.37
CA GLU A 23 -13.82 -9.56 -14.82
C GLU A 23 -15.24 -9.05 -15.12
N ASP A 24 -16.14 -9.07 -14.13
CA ASP A 24 -17.52 -8.63 -14.26
C ASP A 24 -17.71 -7.16 -13.81
N ASP A 25 -18.81 -6.53 -14.20
CA ASP A 25 -19.26 -5.18 -13.76
C ASP A 25 -19.50 -5.07 -12.23
N SER A 26 -19.16 -6.10 -11.45
CA SER A 26 -19.32 -6.13 -10.00
C SER A 26 -18.07 -5.62 -9.29
N VAL A 27 -18.26 -4.74 -8.31
CA VAL A 27 -17.19 -4.28 -7.44
C VAL A 27 -16.81 -5.43 -6.47
N PRO A 28 -15.53 -5.78 -6.31
CA PRO A 28 -15.14 -6.91 -5.47
C PRO A 28 -15.28 -6.60 -3.98
N SER A 29 -15.91 -7.49 -3.21
CA SER A 29 -15.94 -7.37 -1.75
C SER A 29 -14.62 -7.83 -1.12
N ILE A 30 -14.29 -7.34 0.08
CA ILE A 30 -13.09 -7.78 0.79
C ILE A 30 -13.07 -9.30 1.05
N ASN A 31 -14.22 -9.92 1.32
CA ASN A 31 -14.28 -11.35 1.59
C ASN A 31 -13.91 -12.15 0.34
N TRP A 32 -14.42 -11.72 -0.82
CA TRP A 32 -14.08 -12.33 -2.10
C TRP A 32 -12.57 -12.24 -2.40
N VAL A 33 -11.96 -11.06 -2.16
CA VAL A 33 -10.50 -10.87 -2.30
C VAL A 33 -9.73 -11.83 -1.39
N LEU A 34 -10.12 -11.94 -0.12
CA LEU A 34 -9.42 -12.81 0.84
C LEU A 34 -9.61 -14.29 0.53
N ASP A 35 -10.74 -14.71 -0.03
CA ASP A 35 -10.97 -16.10 -0.44
C ASP A 35 -10.11 -16.49 -1.65
N LEU A 36 -9.97 -15.60 -2.63
CA LEU A 36 -9.05 -15.81 -3.75
C LEU A 36 -7.59 -15.78 -3.31
N ALA A 37 -7.22 -14.83 -2.45
CA ALA A 37 -5.88 -14.77 -1.87
C ALA A 37 -5.58 -16.06 -1.09
N LYS A 38 -6.54 -16.58 -0.32
CA LYS A 38 -6.40 -17.87 0.37
C LYS A 38 -6.12 -19.00 -0.62
N ALA A 39 -6.87 -19.08 -1.71
CA ALA A 39 -6.62 -20.08 -2.75
C ALA A 39 -5.21 -19.93 -3.35
N ALA A 40 -4.74 -18.70 -3.59
CA ALA A 40 -3.40 -18.43 -4.09
C ALA A 40 -2.30 -18.83 -3.09
N VAL A 41 -2.49 -18.57 -1.78
CA VAL A 41 -1.57 -19.03 -0.73
C VAL A 41 -1.49 -20.55 -0.72
N LEU A 42 -2.63 -21.24 -0.74
CA LEU A 42 -2.67 -22.70 -0.63
C LEU A 42 -2.16 -23.42 -1.88
N ARG A 43 -2.40 -22.87 -3.08
CA ARG A 43 -2.03 -23.51 -4.36
C ARG A 43 -0.64 -23.13 -4.84
N HIS A 44 -0.25 -21.86 -4.66
CA HIS A 44 0.98 -21.30 -5.24
C HIS A 44 1.99 -20.88 -4.17
N GLY A 45 1.66 -21.02 -2.88
CA GLY A 45 2.57 -20.69 -1.78
C GLY A 45 2.78 -19.19 -1.57
N VAL A 46 1.91 -18.34 -2.14
CA VAL A 46 1.99 -16.88 -2.05
C VAL A 46 2.12 -16.42 -0.60
N ARG A 47 3.04 -15.49 -0.35
CA ARG A 47 3.31 -14.89 0.98
C ARG A 47 3.12 -13.38 1.03
N GLY A 48 2.74 -12.76 -0.08
CA GLY A 48 2.45 -11.34 -0.17
C GLY A 48 1.10 -11.10 -0.84
N LEU A 49 0.30 -10.22 -0.28
CA LEU A 49 -0.96 -9.74 -0.87
C LEU A 49 -0.91 -8.22 -0.91
N VAL A 50 -1.19 -7.64 -2.07
CA VAL A 50 -1.33 -6.18 -2.23
C VAL A 50 -2.78 -5.89 -2.58
N ILE A 51 -3.44 -5.07 -1.78
CA ILE A 51 -4.80 -4.57 -2.02
C ILE A 51 -4.68 -3.07 -2.29
N ASP A 52 -4.92 -2.67 -3.53
CA ASP A 52 -4.68 -1.30 -4.01
C ASP A 52 -5.68 -0.89 -5.10
N PRO A 53 -6.51 0.16 -4.92
CA PRO A 53 -6.77 0.92 -3.69
C PRO A 53 -7.98 0.40 -2.90
N TYR A 54 -8.05 0.62 -1.58
CA TYR A 54 -9.19 0.11 -0.78
C TYR A 54 -10.55 0.69 -1.19
N ASN A 55 -10.56 1.89 -1.77
CA ASN A 55 -11.78 2.60 -2.19
C ASN A 55 -12.52 1.90 -3.34
N GLU A 56 -11.85 0.98 -4.05
CA GLU A 56 -12.45 0.19 -5.13
C GLU A 56 -13.10 -1.11 -4.62
N LEU A 57 -13.15 -1.34 -3.30
CA LEU A 57 -13.86 -2.48 -2.72
C LEU A 57 -15.34 -2.16 -2.53
N ASP A 58 -16.19 -3.16 -2.77
CA ASP A 58 -17.63 -3.02 -2.55
C ASP A 58 -17.91 -2.94 -1.05
N HIS A 59 -18.32 -1.76 -0.63
CA HIS A 59 -18.82 -1.51 0.70
C HIS A 59 -20.25 -2.00 0.80
N GLN A 60 -20.42 -3.33 0.91
CA GLN A 60 -21.67 -4.00 1.27
C GLN A 60 -22.06 -3.71 2.72
N ARG A 61 -22.22 -2.43 3.03
CA ARG A 61 -22.48 -1.89 4.35
C ARG A 61 -24.00 -1.95 4.61
N PRO A 62 -24.46 -2.70 5.62
CA PRO A 62 -25.84 -2.62 6.06
C PRO A 62 -26.19 -1.19 6.46
N VAL A 63 -27.44 -0.76 6.24
CA VAL A 63 -27.91 0.60 6.57
C VAL A 63 -27.67 0.97 8.05
N SER A 64 -27.69 -0.03 8.93
CA SER A 64 -27.47 0.12 10.36
C SER A 64 -26.00 0.24 10.79
N GLN A 65 -25.05 -0.02 9.90
CA GLN A 65 -23.62 -0.02 10.22
C GLN A 65 -22.97 1.27 9.74
N THR A 66 -22.20 1.94 10.58
CA THR A 66 -21.43 3.12 10.17
C THR A 66 -20.23 2.73 9.28
N GLU A 67 -19.73 3.66 8.47
CA GLU A 67 -18.53 3.43 7.65
C GLU A 67 -17.32 3.05 8.51
N THR A 68 -17.13 3.73 9.65
CA THR A 68 -16.05 3.43 10.61
C THR A 68 -16.14 2.00 11.16
N GLU A 69 -17.33 1.52 11.53
CA GLU A 69 -17.53 0.14 11.99
C GLU A 69 -17.24 -0.87 10.87
N TYR A 70 -17.70 -0.59 9.65
CA TYR A 70 -17.42 -1.42 8.48
C TYR A 70 -15.91 -1.53 8.22
N VAL A 71 -15.20 -0.40 8.15
CA VAL A 71 -13.75 -0.37 7.95
C VAL A 71 -13.03 -1.11 9.08
N SER A 72 -13.48 -0.95 10.33
CA SER A 72 -12.95 -1.68 11.48
C SER A 72 -13.07 -3.20 11.32
N GLN A 73 -14.24 -3.68 10.87
CA GLN A 73 -14.50 -5.10 10.65
C GLN A 73 -13.67 -5.65 9.48
N MET A 74 -13.65 -4.93 8.36
CA MET A 74 -12.85 -5.26 7.18
C MET A 74 -11.37 -5.43 7.54
N LEU A 75 -10.77 -4.44 8.20
CA LEU A 75 -9.37 -4.48 8.63
C LEU A 75 -9.10 -5.61 9.63
N THR A 76 -10.09 -6.00 10.43
CA THR A 76 -9.99 -7.16 11.32
C THR A 76 -9.91 -8.47 10.52
N ASN A 77 -10.72 -8.61 9.47
CA ASN A 77 -10.68 -9.77 8.59
C ASN A 77 -9.34 -9.86 7.86
N VAL A 78 -8.85 -8.74 7.32
CA VAL A 78 -7.52 -8.66 6.67
C VAL A 78 -6.40 -9.06 7.63
N LYS A 79 -6.42 -8.53 8.86
CA LYS A 79 -5.41 -8.87 9.87
C LYS A 79 -5.44 -10.36 10.25
N ARG A 80 -6.64 -10.92 10.42
CA ARG A 80 -6.81 -12.36 10.70
C ARG A 80 -6.30 -13.21 9.55
N PHE A 81 -6.58 -12.83 8.30
CA PHE A 81 -6.05 -13.50 7.13
C PHE A 81 -4.50 -13.51 7.14
N ALA A 82 -3.89 -12.34 7.33
CA ALA A 82 -2.42 -12.20 7.38
C ALA A 82 -1.79 -13.14 8.42
N GLN A 83 -2.38 -13.20 9.61
CA GLN A 83 -1.91 -14.04 10.71
C GLN A 83 -2.12 -15.54 10.43
N HIS A 84 -3.32 -15.92 9.98
CA HIS A 84 -3.69 -17.32 9.77
C HIS A 84 -2.91 -17.96 8.61
N HIS A 85 -2.62 -17.18 7.57
CA HIS A 85 -1.95 -17.66 6.37
C HIS A 85 -0.45 -17.32 6.32
N SER A 86 0.10 -16.70 7.37
CA SER A 86 1.48 -16.21 7.40
C SER A 86 1.83 -15.40 6.14
N CYS A 87 0.92 -14.52 5.75
CA CYS A 87 0.98 -13.73 4.52
C CYS A 87 1.10 -12.25 4.87
N HIS A 88 2.07 -11.55 4.28
CA HIS A 88 2.22 -10.11 4.44
C HIS A 88 1.21 -9.38 3.57
N VAL A 89 0.35 -8.55 4.18
CA VAL A 89 -0.68 -7.81 3.45
C VAL A 89 -0.33 -6.33 3.40
N TRP A 90 -0.11 -5.82 2.19
CA TRP A 90 -0.07 -4.40 1.87
C TRP A 90 -1.49 -3.92 1.58
N PHE A 91 -1.89 -2.84 2.24
CA PHE A 91 -3.23 -2.27 2.11
C PHE A 91 -3.09 -0.79 1.80
N VAL A 92 -3.36 -0.40 0.55
CA VAL A 92 -3.14 0.97 0.07
C VAL A 92 -4.40 1.79 0.29
N ALA A 93 -4.23 2.92 0.97
CA ALA A 93 -5.31 3.82 1.31
C ALA A 93 -4.99 5.27 1.01
N HIS A 94 -5.98 5.97 0.45
CA HIS A 94 -5.83 7.36 0.04
C HIS A 94 -6.23 8.30 1.19
N PRO A 95 -5.48 9.40 1.39
CA PRO A 95 -5.92 10.46 2.27
C PRO A 95 -7.22 11.07 1.73
N ARG A 96 -8.09 11.53 2.65
CA ARG A 96 -9.22 12.40 2.31
C ARG A 96 -8.70 13.72 1.74
N GLN A 97 -9.58 14.45 1.08
CA GLN A 97 -9.27 15.80 0.63
C GLN A 97 -8.90 16.70 1.83
N LEU A 98 -7.65 17.15 1.86
CA LEU A 98 -7.12 18.01 2.91
C LEU A 98 -7.46 19.47 2.62
N HIS A 99 -8.28 20.07 3.48
CA HIS A 99 -8.59 21.49 3.42
C HIS A 99 -7.43 22.27 4.06
N HIS A 100 -6.91 23.29 3.38
CA HIS A 100 -5.74 24.09 3.82
C HIS A 100 -4.44 23.28 3.96
N TRP A 101 -4.22 22.33 3.05
CA TRP A 101 -2.96 21.58 3.02
C TRP A 101 -1.77 22.50 2.74
N VAL A 102 -0.71 22.36 3.54
CA VAL A 102 0.49 23.20 3.48
C VAL A 102 1.64 22.60 2.66
N GLY A 103 1.38 21.52 1.91
CA GLY A 103 2.39 20.89 1.04
C GLY A 103 3.23 19.79 1.68
N GLY A 104 3.00 19.45 2.95
CA GLY A 104 3.74 18.41 3.68
C GLY A 104 3.11 17.01 3.61
N PRO A 105 3.82 15.94 4.02
CA PRO A 105 3.25 14.59 4.04
C PRO A 105 1.97 14.54 4.89
N PRO A 106 0.89 13.88 4.40
CA PRO A 106 -0.35 13.76 5.17
C PRO A 106 -0.13 12.96 6.45
N ASN A 107 -0.95 13.22 7.48
CA ASN A 107 -0.96 12.39 8.66
C ASN A 107 -1.69 11.07 8.32
N MET A 108 -1.31 9.97 8.95
CA MET A 108 -2.06 8.72 8.79
C MET A 108 -3.52 8.82 9.29
N TYR A 109 -3.85 9.80 10.15
CA TYR A 109 -5.23 10.08 10.54
C TYR A 109 -6.05 10.76 9.44
N ASP A 110 -5.40 11.18 8.37
CA ASP A 110 -6.05 11.78 7.22
C ASP A 110 -6.56 10.74 6.22
N ILE A 111 -6.38 9.44 6.46
CA ILE A 111 -6.96 8.40 5.59
C ILE A 111 -8.49 8.51 5.61
N SER A 112 -9.10 8.47 4.42
CA SER A 112 -10.56 8.55 4.29
C SER A 112 -11.27 7.38 5.00
N GLY A 113 -12.50 7.61 5.45
CA GLY A 113 -13.38 6.60 6.04
C GLY A 113 -13.15 6.23 7.52
N SER A 114 -11.92 6.08 8.02
CA SER A 114 -11.72 5.71 9.43
C SER A 114 -10.31 5.89 10.02
N ALA A 115 -10.23 6.33 11.29
CA ALA A 115 -8.98 6.24 12.08
C ALA A 115 -8.53 4.78 12.37
N HIS A 116 -9.38 3.78 12.11
CA HIS A 116 -9.03 2.38 12.34
C HIS A 116 -7.89 1.86 11.47
N PHE A 117 -7.59 2.50 10.34
CA PHE A 117 -6.40 2.19 9.54
C PHE A 117 -5.15 2.23 10.39
N ILE A 118 -4.93 3.34 11.11
CA ILE A 118 -3.80 3.45 12.05
C ILE A 118 -3.96 2.48 13.20
N ASN A 119 -5.16 2.38 13.80
CA ASN A 119 -5.32 1.61 15.02
C ASN A 119 -5.01 0.11 14.81
N LYS A 120 -5.30 -0.44 13.62
CA LYS A 120 -5.19 -1.88 13.34
C LYS A 120 -3.96 -2.29 12.56
N CYS A 121 -3.35 -1.40 11.77
CA CYS A 121 -2.14 -1.73 11.01
C CYS A 121 -0.96 -2.02 11.94
N ASP A 122 -0.05 -2.88 11.50
CA ASP A 122 1.19 -3.16 12.25
C ASP A 122 2.30 -2.18 11.86
N ASN A 123 2.39 -1.83 10.58
CA ASN A 123 3.26 -0.76 10.09
C ASN A 123 2.43 0.27 9.31
N GLY A 124 2.87 1.52 9.38
CA GLY A 124 2.23 2.64 8.69
C GLY A 124 3.26 3.45 7.94
N ILE A 125 3.12 3.51 6.62
CA ILE A 125 4.02 4.20 5.72
C ILE A 125 3.21 5.22 4.92
N VAL A 126 3.68 6.45 4.88
CA VAL A 126 3.11 7.51 4.05
C VAL A 126 4.07 7.77 2.89
N ILE A 127 3.57 7.77 1.67
CA ILE A 127 4.33 8.14 0.48
C ILE A 127 3.93 9.55 0.11
N HIS A 128 4.90 10.47 0.08
CA HIS A 128 4.67 11.88 -0.21
C HIS A 128 5.59 12.36 -1.32
N ARG A 129 5.01 13.03 -2.32
CA ARG A 129 5.75 13.72 -3.37
C ARG A 129 5.42 15.20 -3.33
N ASN A 130 6.45 16.03 -3.24
CA ASN A 130 6.27 17.47 -3.35
C ASN A 130 5.77 17.83 -4.76
N GLN A 131 4.76 18.70 -4.81
CA GLN A 131 4.18 19.18 -6.08
C GLN A 131 4.51 20.64 -6.35
N ASP A 132 5.09 21.36 -5.38
CA ASP A 132 5.43 22.77 -5.49
C ASP A 132 6.95 22.94 -5.70
N PRO A 133 7.41 23.32 -6.90
CA PRO A 133 8.83 23.57 -7.16
C PRO A 133 9.47 24.64 -6.27
N ALA A 134 8.67 25.57 -5.70
CA ALA A 134 9.17 26.57 -4.77
C ALA A 134 9.42 26.00 -3.37
N ALA A 135 8.75 24.92 -3.00
CA ALA A 135 8.87 24.26 -1.70
C ALA A 135 10.01 23.23 -1.64
N GLY A 136 10.50 22.74 -2.78
CA GLY A 136 11.60 21.77 -2.85
C GLY A 136 11.64 20.94 -4.13
N PRO A 137 12.49 19.90 -4.18
CA PRO A 137 12.59 19.01 -5.33
C PRO A 137 11.25 18.29 -5.61
N VAL A 138 10.81 18.29 -6.85
CA VAL A 138 9.54 17.66 -7.29
C VAL A 138 9.71 16.23 -7.83
N ASP A 139 10.97 15.86 -8.06
CA ASP A 139 11.44 14.53 -8.43
C ASP A 139 11.82 13.69 -7.21
N GLN A 140 11.78 14.25 -5.99
CA GLN A 140 12.01 13.52 -4.77
C GLN A 140 10.70 13.01 -4.16
N VAL A 141 10.72 11.76 -3.70
CA VAL A 141 9.64 11.11 -2.97
C VAL A 141 10.11 10.80 -1.57
N GLN A 142 9.36 11.29 -0.59
CA GLN A 142 9.57 11.05 0.83
C GLN A 142 8.77 9.81 1.26
N VAL A 143 9.49 8.82 1.77
CA VAL A 143 8.93 7.59 2.37
C VAL A 143 8.94 7.77 3.88
N CYS A 144 7.75 7.97 4.44
CA CYS A 144 7.54 8.36 5.83
C CYS A 144 7.08 7.15 6.65
N VAL A 145 7.96 6.53 7.45
CA VAL A 145 7.58 5.45 8.38
C VAL A 145 6.99 6.08 9.64
N ARG A 146 5.65 6.09 9.72
CA ARG A 146 4.88 6.78 10.77
C ARG A 146 4.37 5.85 11.86
N LYS A 147 4.39 4.54 11.64
CA LYS A 147 4.10 3.55 12.67
C LYS A 147 4.91 2.28 12.47
N VAL A 148 5.48 1.79 13.57
CA VAL A 148 6.07 0.45 13.67
C VAL A 148 5.58 -0.17 14.98
N ARG A 149 4.82 -1.26 14.90
CA ARG A 149 4.29 -1.92 16.09
C ARG A 149 5.29 -2.87 16.74
N ASN A 150 6.07 -3.59 15.95
CA ASN A 150 7.05 -4.55 16.43
C ASN A 150 8.46 -4.02 16.17
N LYS A 151 9.28 -3.89 17.21
CA LYS A 151 10.66 -3.39 17.11
C LYS A 151 11.53 -4.20 16.15
N VAL A 152 11.25 -5.49 15.95
CA VAL A 152 12.00 -6.30 14.98
C VAL A 152 11.68 -5.93 13.52
N ALA A 153 10.59 -5.21 13.27
CA ALA A 153 10.20 -4.79 11.92
C ALA A 153 10.85 -3.46 11.50
N GLY A 154 11.48 -2.73 12.43
CA GLY A 154 12.19 -1.49 12.12
C GLY A 154 11.97 -0.36 13.13
N THR A 155 12.23 0.87 12.69
CA THR A 155 12.09 2.09 13.48
C THR A 155 11.32 3.16 12.70
N LEU A 156 10.82 4.18 13.41
CA LEU A 156 10.22 5.35 12.78
C LEU A 156 11.31 6.19 12.12
N GLY A 157 10.98 6.81 10.99
CA GLY A 157 11.92 7.65 10.27
C GLY A 157 11.44 8.01 8.87
N ASP A 158 12.24 8.81 8.19
CA ASP A 158 12.03 9.22 6.81
C ASP A 158 13.18 8.70 5.95
N ALA A 159 12.83 8.20 4.77
CA ALA A 159 13.76 7.91 3.70
C ALA A 159 13.34 8.69 2.45
N PHE A 160 14.28 8.90 1.53
CA PHE A 160 14.04 9.64 0.31
C PHE A 160 14.46 8.82 -0.89
N LEU A 161 13.65 8.87 -1.94
CA LEU A 161 13.91 8.24 -3.22
C LEU A 161 13.79 9.31 -4.32
N LEU A 162 14.51 9.15 -5.42
CA LEU A 162 14.27 9.89 -6.65
C LEU A 162 13.22 9.16 -7.48
N TYR A 163 12.36 9.91 -8.17
CA TYR A 163 11.29 9.40 -9.00
C TYR A 163 11.43 9.90 -10.43
N ASN A 164 11.73 8.99 -11.35
CA ASN A 164 11.76 9.31 -12.76
C ASN A 164 10.32 9.33 -13.31
N ARG A 165 9.81 10.53 -13.62
CA ARG A 165 8.42 10.69 -14.13
C ARG A 165 8.19 10.09 -15.51
N VAL A 166 9.24 9.84 -16.28
CA VAL A 166 9.15 9.26 -17.64
C VAL A 166 9.07 7.75 -17.57
N THR A 167 9.90 7.12 -16.74
CA THR A 167 9.97 5.65 -16.63
C THR A 167 9.10 5.09 -15.52
N GLY A 168 8.72 5.91 -14.53
CA GLY A 168 8.00 5.49 -13.33
C GLY A 168 8.89 4.82 -12.27
N GLU A 169 10.21 4.84 -12.46
CA GLU A 169 11.16 4.16 -11.59
C GLU A 169 11.51 4.99 -10.35
N PHE A 170 11.73 4.29 -9.24
CA PHE A 170 12.29 4.84 -8.01
C PHE A 170 13.78 4.48 -7.93
N MET A 171 14.61 5.44 -7.52
CA MET A 171 16.05 5.27 -7.38
C MET A 171 16.49 5.78 -6.00
N ASP A 172 17.57 5.22 -5.46
CA ASP A 172 18.17 5.74 -4.24
C ASP A 172 18.67 7.18 -4.48
N VAL A 173 18.52 8.03 -3.46
CA VAL A 173 19.19 9.32 -3.46
C VAL A 173 20.65 9.03 -3.15
N ASP A 174 21.57 9.36 -4.06
CA ASP A 174 23.00 9.19 -3.83
C ASP A 174 23.36 9.80 -2.46
N GLU A 175 23.83 8.96 -1.52
CA GLU A 175 24.29 9.47 -0.23
C GLU A 175 25.46 10.44 -0.51
N PRO A 176 25.41 11.70 -0.03
CA PRO A 176 26.62 12.50 -0.02
C PRO A 176 27.61 11.74 0.85
N SER A 177 28.69 11.26 0.22
CA SER A 177 29.73 10.43 0.82
C SER A 177 30.04 10.91 2.24
N SER A 178 29.46 10.25 3.24
CA SER A 178 29.73 10.55 4.64
C SER A 178 31.20 10.22 4.85
N LYS A 179 32.03 11.26 5.03
CA LYS A 179 33.43 11.11 5.39
C LYS A 179 33.46 10.30 6.69
N ARG A 180 33.99 9.07 6.58
CA ARG A 180 34.37 8.23 7.71
C ARG A 180 35.31 8.96 8.66
#